data_AF-A0A956IV50-F1
#
_entry.id   AF-A0A956IV50-F1
#
_cell.length_a   1.000
_cell.length_b   1.000
_cell.length_c   1.000
_cell.angle_alpha   90.00
_cell.angle_beta   90.00
_cell.angle_gamma   90.00
#
_symmetry.space_group_name_H-M   'P 1'
#
loop_
_entity.id
_entity.type
_entity.pdbx_description
1 polymer ?
#
loop_
_entity_poly.entity_id
_entity_poly.type
_entity_poly.pdbx_seq_one_letter_code
_entity_poly.pdbx_strand_id
1 'polypeptide(L)'
;MPVSLRSAAKLLGAVLLVPLLAACPQGDVGAPCNHGTVTAPESKLVTFPALSCNDLLCIYADESKAPAAPCTTDAECNDVDGLNRFACVDKGSKKVCELSLTYVLERSMCSRRCESDADCADGGPTEKVRAKDTSCAGDFKCVIIQQLGEFCCEKLCVCEDDLSEASVEALANDCAEGKIMCDTEEMAPTTMDTGA
;
A
#
# COMPACT_ATOMS: atom_id res chain seq x y z
N MET A 1 4.36 -5.42 -85.64
CA MET A 1 5.36 -4.34 -85.42
C MET A 1 5.49 -4.13 -83.92
N PRO A 2 6.71 -4.09 -83.38
CA PRO A 2 6.98 -4.21 -81.94
C PRO A 2 6.95 -2.84 -81.25
N VAL A 3 6.54 -2.78 -79.99
CA VAL A 3 6.94 -1.69 -79.08
C VAL A 3 7.43 -2.30 -77.78
N SER A 4 8.67 -1.95 -77.47
CA SER A 4 9.51 -2.41 -76.38
C SER A 4 9.23 -1.64 -75.09
N LEU A 5 9.55 -2.29 -73.96
CA LEU A 5 9.46 -1.84 -72.57
C LEU A 5 10.08 -0.46 -72.32
N ARG A 6 9.49 0.30 -71.38
CA ARG A 6 10.27 1.16 -70.47
C ARG A 6 9.82 1.00 -69.01
N SER A 7 10.85 0.92 -68.19
CA SER A 7 10.95 0.53 -66.79
C SER A 7 10.18 1.39 -65.78
N ALA A 8 9.76 0.68 -64.73
CA ALA A 8 9.71 1.01 -63.30
C ALA A 8 10.08 2.44 -62.86
N ALA A 9 9.17 3.06 -62.10
CA ALA A 9 9.51 4.08 -61.11
C ALA A 9 8.80 3.76 -59.79
N LYS A 10 9.63 3.61 -58.76
CA LYS A 10 9.33 3.37 -57.36
C LYS A 10 8.41 4.48 -56.82
N LEU A 11 7.41 4.14 -56.02
CA LEU A 11 6.87 5.10 -55.07
C LEU A 11 6.46 4.41 -53.76
N LEU A 12 6.92 5.07 -52.71
CA LEU A 12 6.95 4.68 -51.32
C LEU A 12 5.55 4.40 -50.78
N GLY A 13 5.48 3.42 -49.88
CA GLY A 13 4.29 3.17 -49.07
C GLY A 13 4.56 2.14 -47.99
N ALA A 14 5.69 2.26 -47.29
CA ALA A 14 5.89 1.53 -46.05
C ALA A 14 4.93 2.12 -45.01
N VAL A 15 3.71 1.61 -44.98
CA VAL A 15 2.78 1.83 -43.87
C VAL A 15 3.36 1.07 -42.69
N LEU A 16 4.19 1.77 -41.91
CA LEU A 16 4.53 1.39 -40.55
C LEU A 16 3.25 1.44 -39.72
N LEU A 17 2.50 0.33 -39.71
CA LEU A 17 1.58 0.00 -38.64
C LEU A 17 2.44 -0.20 -37.38
N VAL A 18 2.81 0.90 -36.72
CA VAL A 18 3.27 0.86 -35.34
C VAL A 18 2.03 0.52 -34.52
N PRO A 19 1.91 -0.67 -33.91
CA PRO A 19 0.93 -0.83 -32.86
C PRO A 19 1.42 0.10 -31.75
N LEU A 20 0.72 1.20 -31.56
CA LEU A 20 0.73 1.91 -30.29
C LEU A 20 0.30 0.85 -29.27
N LEU A 21 1.28 0.19 -28.65
CA LEU A 21 1.12 -0.44 -27.36
C LEU A 21 0.73 0.70 -26.43
N ALA A 22 -0.56 1.04 -26.41
CA ALA A 22 -1.16 1.72 -25.29
C ALA A 22 -0.92 0.77 -24.12
N ALA A 23 0.19 0.98 -23.41
CA ALA A 23 0.38 0.48 -22.08
C ALA A 23 -0.77 1.09 -21.29
N CYS A 24 -1.88 0.34 -21.23
CA CYS A 24 -3.02 0.72 -20.42
C CYS A 24 -2.46 0.86 -19.01
N PRO A 25 -2.67 1.99 -18.32
CA PRO A 25 -2.24 2.11 -16.94
C PRO A 25 -2.86 0.93 -16.20
N GLN A 26 -2.02 0.02 -15.73
CA GLN A 26 -2.46 -1.04 -14.85
C GLN A 26 -2.55 -0.40 -13.49
N GLY A 27 -3.78 -0.26 -13.00
CA GLY A 27 -4.02 0.12 -11.63
C GLY A 27 -3.28 -0.84 -10.70
N ASP A 28 -2.60 -0.28 -9.71
CA ASP A 28 -1.83 -1.02 -8.72
C ASP A 28 -2.41 -0.85 -7.31
N VAL A 29 -3.46 -0.05 -7.10
CA VAL A 29 -4.10 0.06 -5.79
C VAL A 29 -4.58 -1.32 -5.36
N GLY A 30 -4.08 -1.79 -4.22
CA GLY A 30 -4.36 -3.13 -3.71
C GLY A 30 -3.38 -4.22 -4.14
N ALA A 31 -2.43 -3.93 -5.04
CA ALA A 31 -1.37 -4.89 -5.39
C ALA A 31 -0.48 -5.16 -4.17
N PRO A 32 0.01 -6.39 -3.98
CA PRO A 32 0.88 -6.69 -2.85
C PRO A 32 2.19 -5.89 -2.94
N CYS A 33 2.65 -5.38 -1.81
CA CYS A 33 3.90 -4.66 -1.70
C CYS A 33 4.68 -5.06 -0.46
N ASN A 34 5.96 -4.69 -0.42
CA ASN A 34 6.83 -4.97 0.72
C ASN A 34 7.40 -3.65 1.24
N HIS A 35 7.26 -3.44 2.54
CA HIS A 35 7.77 -2.28 3.27
C HIS A 35 9.31 -2.27 3.45
N GLY A 36 10.01 -3.32 3.00
CA GLY A 36 11.46 -3.48 3.15
C GLY A 36 11.90 -3.87 4.55
N THR A 37 10.97 -4.16 5.46
CA THR A 37 11.26 -4.56 6.84
C THR A 37 11.28 -6.09 6.98
N VAL A 38 12.08 -6.57 7.93
CA VAL A 38 12.13 -8.00 8.32
C VAL A 38 11.40 -8.27 9.64
N THR A 39 10.74 -7.25 10.17
CA THR A 39 9.96 -7.30 11.40
C THR A 39 8.60 -6.68 11.13
N ALA A 40 7.55 -7.28 11.71
CA ALA A 40 6.21 -6.69 11.68
C ALA A 40 6.22 -5.33 12.40
N PRO A 41 5.55 -4.30 11.86
CA PRO A 41 5.38 -3.04 12.57
C PRO A 41 4.48 -3.23 13.79
N GLU A 42 4.62 -2.35 14.79
CA GLU A 42 3.76 -2.34 15.98
C GLU A 42 2.43 -1.61 15.75
N SER A 43 2.27 -0.96 14.59
CA SER A 43 1.12 -0.14 14.22
C SER A 43 0.91 -0.13 12.71
N LYS A 44 -0.09 0.62 12.25
CA LYS A 44 -0.22 1.03 10.85
C LYS A 44 1.10 1.61 10.34
N LEU A 45 1.38 1.35 9.07
CA LEU A 45 2.63 1.71 8.44
C LEU A 45 2.36 2.22 7.02
N VAL A 46 2.96 3.35 6.69
CA VAL A 46 3.06 3.86 5.32
C VAL A 46 4.53 3.99 5.00
N THR A 47 4.99 3.35 3.93
CA THR A 47 6.38 3.45 3.47
C THR A 47 6.44 4.07 2.08
N PHE A 48 7.45 4.91 1.90
CA PHE A 48 7.82 5.52 0.64
C PHE A 48 9.36 5.64 0.58
N PRO A 49 10.00 5.39 -0.58
CA PRO A 49 9.41 4.91 -1.83
C PRO A 49 9.27 3.38 -1.86
N ALA A 50 8.10 2.88 -2.24
CA ALA A 50 7.82 1.47 -2.50
C ALA A 50 7.87 1.19 -4.02
N LEU A 51 9.01 0.73 -4.51
CA LEU A 51 9.28 0.58 -5.95
C LEU A 51 8.35 -0.40 -6.68
N SER A 52 7.63 -1.24 -5.95
CA SER A 52 6.61 -2.14 -6.52
C SER A 52 5.31 -1.43 -6.89
N CYS A 53 5.10 -0.21 -6.39
CA CYS A 53 3.88 0.57 -6.57
C CYS A 53 4.13 1.71 -7.55
N ASN A 54 3.15 2.03 -8.38
CA ASN A 54 3.19 3.13 -9.35
C ASN A 54 3.34 4.48 -8.64
N ASP A 55 2.54 4.70 -7.60
CA ASP A 55 2.61 5.92 -6.77
C ASP A 55 3.65 5.79 -5.64
N LEU A 56 4.44 4.72 -5.64
CA LEU A 56 5.50 4.44 -4.67
C LEU A 56 5.03 4.37 -3.20
N LEU A 57 3.74 4.17 -2.95
CA LEU A 57 3.18 4.05 -1.61
C LEU A 57 2.81 2.61 -1.32
N CYS A 58 3.37 2.07 -0.24
CA CYS A 58 2.99 0.77 0.30
C CYS A 58 2.42 1.00 1.70
N ILE A 59 1.23 0.46 1.96
CA ILE A 59 0.51 0.66 3.23
C ILE A 59 0.16 -0.68 3.89
N TYR A 60 0.23 -0.67 5.21
CA TYR A 60 -0.38 -1.66 6.09
C TYR A 60 -1.29 -0.91 7.06
N ALA A 61 -2.60 -1.19 7.03
CA ALA A 61 -3.61 -0.35 7.68
C ALA A 61 -4.38 -1.04 8.83
N ASP A 62 -4.22 -2.35 9.01
CA ASP A 62 -4.88 -3.08 10.09
C ASP A 62 -4.33 -2.63 11.45
N GLU A 63 -5.23 -2.40 12.41
CA GLU A 63 -4.95 -1.93 13.78
C GLU A 63 -5.19 -3.00 14.86
N SER A 64 -5.37 -4.24 14.44
CA SER A 64 -5.57 -5.39 15.31
C SER A 64 -4.42 -5.52 16.30
N LYS A 65 -4.77 -5.60 17.58
CA LYS A 65 -3.80 -5.74 18.67
C LYS A 65 -3.67 -7.19 19.07
N ALA A 66 -2.43 -7.65 19.18
CA ALA A 66 -2.14 -9.00 19.64
C ALA A 66 -2.69 -9.20 21.07
N PRO A 67 -3.23 -10.39 21.39
CA PRO A 67 -3.64 -10.71 22.75
C PRO A 67 -2.47 -10.55 23.73
N ALA A 68 -2.73 -9.95 24.90
CA ALA A 68 -1.72 -9.80 25.94
C ALA A 68 -1.41 -11.10 26.70
N ALA A 69 -2.20 -12.15 26.48
CA ALA A 69 -2.04 -13.45 27.12
C ALA A 69 -0.75 -14.15 26.63
N PRO A 70 -0.07 -14.92 27.50
CA PRO A 70 1.00 -15.80 27.05
C PRO A 70 0.42 -16.88 26.14
N CYS A 71 1.24 -17.36 25.22
CA CYS A 71 0.85 -18.36 24.22
C CYS A 71 1.83 -19.53 24.18
N THR A 72 1.41 -20.64 23.61
CA THR A 72 2.28 -21.77 23.25
C THR A 72 2.26 -22.04 21.75
N THR A 73 1.14 -21.72 21.09
CA THR A 73 0.88 -21.95 19.67
C THR A 73 0.28 -20.71 19.01
N ASP A 74 0.41 -20.60 17.68
CA ASP A 74 -0.24 -19.51 16.92
C ASP A 74 -1.76 -19.57 17.04
N ALA A 75 -2.35 -20.77 17.18
CA ALA A 75 -3.79 -20.94 17.35
C ALA A 75 -4.31 -20.21 18.60
N GLU A 76 -3.56 -20.23 19.71
CA GLU A 76 -3.91 -19.50 20.93
C GLU A 76 -3.92 -17.97 20.73
N CYS A 77 -3.17 -17.46 19.76
CA CYS A 77 -3.14 -16.05 19.43
C CYS A 77 -4.27 -15.61 18.49
N ASN A 78 -4.99 -16.53 17.83
CA ASN A 78 -5.93 -16.24 16.73
C ASN A 78 -7.35 -16.81 16.95
N ASP A 79 -7.79 -16.98 18.20
CA ASP A 79 -9.05 -17.65 18.55
C ASP A 79 -10.34 -16.86 18.23
N VAL A 80 -10.22 -15.65 17.68
CA VAL A 80 -11.34 -14.67 17.70
C VAL A 80 -12.10 -14.58 16.37
N ASP A 81 -11.44 -14.74 15.22
CA ASP A 81 -12.06 -14.53 13.91
C ASP A 81 -11.54 -15.40 12.76
N GLY A 82 -10.66 -16.36 13.06
CA GLY A 82 -10.12 -17.29 12.06
C GLY A 82 -9.13 -16.66 11.08
N LEU A 83 -8.73 -15.41 11.31
CA LEU A 83 -7.65 -14.77 10.57
C LEU A 83 -6.33 -15.04 11.30
N ASN A 84 -5.34 -15.56 10.57
CA ASN A 84 -4.02 -15.90 11.14
C ASN A 84 -3.13 -14.64 11.28
N ARG A 85 -3.63 -13.63 12.01
CA ARG A 85 -2.98 -12.32 12.15
C ARG A 85 -1.73 -12.37 13.02
N PHE A 86 -1.73 -13.22 14.02
CA PHE A 86 -0.73 -13.22 15.08
C PHE A 86 0.10 -14.50 15.09
N ALA A 87 1.35 -14.38 15.53
CA ALA A 87 2.25 -15.50 15.76
C ALA A 87 2.64 -15.57 17.24
N CYS A 88 2.80 -16.78 17.76
CA CYS A 88 3.30 -17.03 19.09
C CYS A 88 4.83 -17.06 19.06
N VAL A 89 5.44 -15.97 19.51
CA VAL A 89 6.89 -15.77 19.43
C VAL A 89 7.57 -15.95 20.78
N ASP A 90 8.76 -16.54 20.76
CA ASP A 90 9.60 -16.68 21.96
C ASP A 90 10.41 -15.40 22.20
N LYS A 91 10.23 -14.80 23.38
CA LYS A 91 10.99 -13.62 23.86
C LYS A 91 11.90 -13.97 25.03
N GLY A 92 12.41 -15.21 25.06
CA GLY A 92 13.38 -15.75 26.00
C GLY A 92 12.79 -16.12 27.36
N SER A 93 12.11 -15.19 28.04
CA SER A 93 11.52 -15.42 29.37
C SER A 93 10.05 -15.84 29.33
N LYS A 94 9.39 -15.62 28.20
CA LYS A 94 7.99 -15.98 27.94
C LYS A 94 7.74 -16.00 26.43
N LYS A 95 6.72 -16.74 26.03
CA LYS A 95 6.13 -16.64 24.71
C LYS A 95 4.97 -15.66 24.71
N VAL A 96 4.90 -14.81 23.70
CA VAL A 96 3.90 -13.75 23.57
C VAL A 96 3.31 -13.76 22.17
N CYS A 97 2.06 -13.35 22.05
CA CYS A 97 1.46 -13.10 20.75
C CYS A 97 2.00 -11.79 20.18
N GLU A 98 2.50 -11.82 18.96
CA GLU A 98 2.90 -10.64 18.19
C GLU A 98 2.26 -10.69 16.80
N LEU A 99 2.17 -9.54 16.15
CA LEU A 99 1.70 -9.45 14.78
C LEU A 99 2.62 -10.28 13.85
N SER A 100 2.02 -11.13 13.02
CA SER A 100 2.75 -11.99 12.10
C SER A 100 3.29 -11.16 10.93
N LEU A 101 4.58 -11.26 10.64
CA LEU A 101 5.17 -10.64 9.45
C LEU A 101 4.53 -11.17 8.16
N THR A 102 4.18 -12.46 8.11
CA THR A 102 3.49 -13.05 6.95
C THR A 102 2.15 -12.36 6.73
N TYR A 103 1.37 -12.17 7.80
CA TYR A 103 0.09 -11.47 7.72
C TYR A 103 0.27 -10.01 7.28
N VAL A 104 1.26 -9.31 7.83
CA VAL A 104 1.60 -7.94 7.43
C VAL A 104 1.85 -7.89 5.93
N LEU A 105 2.72 -8.76 5.40
CA LEU A 105 3.05 -8.77 3.97
C LEU A 105 1.85 -9.12 3.08
N GLU A 106 0.97 -10.02 3.52
CA GLU A 106 -0.27 -10.36 2.81
C GLU A 106 -1.29 -9.21 2.78
N ARG A 107 -1.28 -8.35 3.81
CA ARG A 107 -2.13 -7.17 3.94
C ARG A 107 -1.44 -5.85 3.58
N SER A 108 -0.18 -5.91 3.14
CA SER A 108 0.58 -4.76 2.67
C SER A 108 0.24 -4.51 1.21
N MET A 109 -0.35 -3.36 0.92
CA MET A 109 -0.87 -3.05 -0.41
C MET A 109 -0.34 -1.73 -0.96
N CYS A 110 -0.14 -1.69 -2.26
CA CYS A 110 0.09 -0.46 -2.99
C CYS A 110 -1.12 0.47 -2.84
N SER A 111 -0.84 1.75 -2.62
CA SER A 111 -1.83 2.79 -2.38
C SER A 111 -1.51 4.03 -3.19
N ARG A 112 -2.39 5.02 -3.13
CA ARG A 112 -2.25 6.33 -3.75
C ARG A 112 -2.97 7.38 -2.93
N ARG A 113 -2.59 8.65 -3.13
CA ARG A 113 -3.37 9.79 -2.61
C ARG A 113 -4.73 9.86 -3.30
N CYS A 114 -5.73 10.36 -2.59
CA CYS A 114 -7.10 10.46 -3.09
C CYS A 114 -7.82 11.67 -2.47
N GLU A 115 -8.91 12.12 -3.11
CA GLU A 115 -9.82 13.12 -2.55
C GLU A 115 -11.13 12.48 -2.08
N SER A 116 -11.56 11.41 -2.76
CA SER A 116 -12.79 10.67 -2.54
C SER A 116 -12.65 9.16 -2.83
N ASP A 117 -13.59 8.34 -2.35
CA ASP A 117 -13.63 6.89 -2.63
C ASP A 117 -13.63 6.57 -4.14
N ALA A 118 -14.18 7.47 -4.96
CA ALA A 118 -14.21 7.30 -6.41
C ALA A 118 -12.80 7.28 -7.02
N ASP A 119 -11.82 7.95 -6.39
CA ASP A 119 -10.43 7.94 -6.84
C ASP A 119 -9.74 6.60 -6.59
N CYS A 120 -10.34 5.72 -5.77
CA CYS A 120 -9.82 4.40 -5.44
C CYS A 120 -10.53 3.28 -6.22
N ALA A 121 -11.52 3.64 -7.04
CA ALA A 121 -12.31 2.73 -7.85
C ALA A 121 -11.88 2.78 -9.33
N ASP A 122 -12.17 1.70 -10.06
CA ASP A 122 -11.98 1.68 -11.51
C ASP A 122 -13.03 2.58 -12.19
N GLY A 123 -12.58 3.50 -13.06
CA GLY A 123 -13.44 4.37 -13.88
C GLY A 123 -13.91 3.73 -15.19
N GLY A 124 -13.39 2.55 -15.55
CA GLY A 124 -13.79 1.84 -16.76
C GLY A 124 -12.71 0.89 -17.30
N PRO A 125 -12.79 0.48 -18.58
CA PRO A 125 -11.79 -0.38 -19.21
C PRO A 125 -10.41 0.28 -19.35
N THR A 126 -10.37 1.60 -19.52
CA THR A 126 -9.14 2.39 -19.74
C THR A 126 -8.65 3.11 -18.49
N GLU A 127 -9.46 3.16 -17.45
CA GLU A 127 -9.19 3.85 -16.18
C GLU A 127 -9.16 2.80 -15.07
N LYS A 128 -8.08 2.01 -15.07
CA LYS A 128 -7.82 1.00 -14.06
C LYS A 128 -7.01 1.60 -12.93
N VAL A 129 -7.58 1.56 -11.73
CA VAL A 129 -6.96 2.02 -10.49
C VAL A 129 -6.63 0.82 -9.61
N ARG A 130 -7.52 -0.18 -9.58
CA ARG A 130 -7.35 -1.37 -8.74
C ARG A 130 -6.52 -2.44 -9.44
N ALA A 131 -5.64 -3.04 -8.66
CA ALA A 131 -4.95 -4.27 -9.03
C ALA A 131 -5.95 -5.43 -9.16
N LYS A 132 -5.68 -6.35 -10.08
CA LYS A 132 -6.53 -7.54 -10.28
C LYS A 132 -6.31 -8.59 -9.19
N ASP A 133 -5.14 -8.60 -8.59
CA ASP A 133 -4.60 -9.58 -7.67
C ASP A 133 -4.47 -9.02 -6.24
N THR A 134 -5.48 -8.27 -5.81
CA THR A 134 -5.55 -7.76 -4.44
C THR A 134 -6.05 -8.81 -3.45
N SER A 135 -5.52 -8.79 -2.22
CA SER A 135 -6.08 -9.54 -1.09
C SER A 135 -7.24 -8.81 -0.39
N CYS A 136 -7.62 -7.62 -0.86
CA CYS A 136 -8.78 -6.87 -0.38
C CYS A 136 -10.06 -7.47 -0.96
N ALA A 137 -10.92 -8.01 -0.11
CA ALA A 137 -12.22 -8.56 -0.49
C ALA A 137 -13.25 -7.44 -0.69
N GLY A 138 -13.18 -6.38 0.11
CA GLY A 138 -14.01 -5.19 0.00
C GLY A 138 -13.55 -4.20 -1.09
N ASP A 139 -14.04 -2.97 -0.95
CA ASP A 139 -13.60 -1.84 -1.77
C ASP A 139 -12.42 -1.09 -1.11
N PHE A 140 -11.88 -0.10 -1.82
CA PHE A 140 -10.89 0.81 -1.27
C PHE A 140 -11.55 2.13 -0.89
N LYS A 141 -11.32 2.58 0.34
CA LYS A 141 -11.82 3.84 0.88
C LYS A 141 -10.74 4.90 0.86
N CYS A 142 -11.14 6.15 0.63
CA CYS A 142 -10.25 7.29 0.66
C CYS A 142 -10.22 7.91 2.06
N VAL A 143 -9.26 7.48 2.87
CA VAL A 143 -9.24 7.76 4.31
C VAL A 143 -7.86 8.19 4.80
N ILE A 144 -7.83 8.83 5.97
CA ILE A 144 -6.60 9.14 6.68
C ILE A 144 -6.28 7.96 7.60
N ILE A 145 -5.02 7.50 7.60
CA ILE A 145 -4.57 6.37 8.45
C ILE A 145 -3.34 6.68 9.31
N GLN A 146 -2.72 7.85 9.13
CA GLN A 146 -1.45 8.21 9.76
C GLN A 146 -1.54 9.59 10.44
N GLN A 147 -1.01 9.68 11.65
CA GLN A 147 -0.95 10.91 12.46
C GLN A 147 0.44 11.58 12.46
N LEU A 148 1.45 10.96 11.85
CA LEU A 148 2.85 11.39 11.95
C LEU A 148 3.61 11.12 10.64
N GLY A 149 4.63 11.95 10.38
CA GLY A 149 5.50 11.83 9.23
C GLY A 149 4.88 12.40 7.94
N GLU A 150 5.49 12.08 6.80
CA GLU A 150 5.17 12.67 5.49
C GLU A 150 3.69 12.49 5.06
N PHE A 151 3.05 11.43 5.52
CA PHE A 151 1.66 11.10 5.18
C PHE A 151 0.67 11.46 6.30
N CYS A 152 1.09 12.28 7.26
CA CYS A 152 0.23 12.76 8.32
C CYS A 152 -0.96 13.53 7.76
N CYS A 153 -2.17 13.14 8.17
CA CYS A 153 -3.42 13.74 7.71
C CYS A 153 -3.67 13.70 6.19
N GLU A 154 -2.87 12.93 5.45
CA GLU A 154 -3.08 12.69 4.03
C GLU A 154 -4.12 11.58 3.83
N LYS A 155 -5.00 11.78 2.85
CA LYS A 155 -5.96 10.75 2.44
C LYS A 155 -5.33 9.80 1.45
N LEU A 156 -5.46 8.51 1.73
CA LEU A 156 -4.91 7.42 0.93
C LEU A 156 -6.01 6.40 0.59
N CYS A 157 -5.86 5.70 -0.52
CA CYS A 157 -6.71 4.55 -0.85
C CYS A 157 -6.34 3.35 0.03
N VAL A 158 -7.24 2.94 0.91
CA VAL A 158 -7.02 1.86 1.89
C VAL A 158 -8.09 0.80 1.77
N CYS A 159 -7.70 -0.47 1.88
CA CYS A 159 -8.64 -1.59 1.85
C CYS A 159 -9.65 -1.47 3.01
N GLU A 160 -10.95 -1.50 2.70
CA GLU A 160 -12.02 -1.37 3.69
C GLU A 160 -11.97 -2.46 4.77
N ASP A 161 -11.55 -3.67 4.40
CA ASP A 161 -11.45 -4.81 5.32
C ASP A 161 -10.45 -4.58 6.48
N ASP A 162 -9.50 -3.64 6.31
CA ASP A 162 -8.48 -3.29 7.33
C ASP A 162 -8.88 -2.09 8.19
N LEU A 163 -10.04 -1.47 7.92
CA LEU A 163 -10.47 -0.26 8.57
C LEU A 163 -11.46 -0.55 9.70
N SER A 164 -11.33 0.21 10.79
CA SER A 164 -12.43 0.40 11.72
C SER A 164 -13.03 1.80 11.50
N GLU A 165 -14.34 1.87 11.30
CA GLU A 165 -15.05 3.14 11.06
C GLU A 165 -14.78 4.15 12.18
N ALA A 166 -14.78 3.68 13.43
CA ALA A 166 -14.54 4.52 14.60
C ALA A 166 -13.13 5.15 14.61
N SER A 167 -12.09 4.38 14.27
CA SER A 167 -10.72 4.91 14.23
C SER A 167 -10.50 5.85 13.06
N VAL A 168 -11.12 5.57 11.90
CA VAL A 168 -11.06 6.44 10.72
C VAL A 168 -11.73 7.78 11.00
N GLU A 169 -12.93 7.77 11.59
CA GLU A 169 -13.67 8.99 11.92
C GLU A 169 -12.93 9.83 12.97
N ALA A 170 -12.44 9.20 14.04
CA ALA A 170 -11.66 9.88 15.07
C ALA A 170 -10.43 10.58 14.49
N LEU A 171 -9.68 9.88 13.62
CA LEU A 171 -8.49 10.41 12.97
C LEU A 171 -8.82 11.56 12.02
N ALA A 172 -9.89 11.45 11.23
CA ALA A 172 -10.34 12.52 10.36
C ALA A 172 -10.71 13.79 11.13
N ASN A 173 -11.42 13.63 12.25
CA ASN A 173 -11.80 14.74 13.14
C ASN A 173 -10.57 15.38 13.77
N ASP A 174 -9.62 14.58 14.28
CA ASP A 174 -8.41 15.11 14.91
C ASP A 174 -7.53 15.90 13.93
N CYS A 175 -7.47 15.47 12.66
CA CYS A 175 -6.80 16.22 11.59
C CYS A 175 -7.55 17.53 11.26
N ALA A 176 -8.87 17.48 11.14
CA ALA A 176 -9.69 18.67 10.82
C ALA A 176 -9.66 19.73 11.95
N GLU A 177 -9.56 19.29 13.21
CA GLU A 177 -9.49 20.15 14.39
C GLU A 177 -8.07 20.62 14.72
N GLY A 178 -7.05 20.19 13.95
CA GLY A 178 -5.65 20.55 14.19
C GLY A 178 -5.09 20.00 15.50
N LYS A 179 -5.64 18.89 16.01
CA LYS A 179 -5.14 18.19 17.21
C LYS A 179 -3.88 17.38 16.94
N ILE A 180 -3.63 17.06 15.67
CA ILE A 180 -2.44 16.34 15.22
C ILE A 180 -1.41 17.34 14.71
N MET A 181 -0.18 17.22 15.21
CA MET A 181 0.96 18.00 14.71
C MET A 181 1.72 17.14 13.70
N CYS A 182 1.55 17.43 12.41
CA CYS A 182 2.20 16.69 11.32
C CYS A 182 3.69 17.01 11.14
N ASP A 183 4.19 18.01 11.84
CA ASP A 183 5.59 18.41 11.75
C ASP A 183 6.47 17.43 12.54
N THR A 184 7.22 16.61 11.80
CA THR A 184 8.43 15.98 12.30
C THR A 184 9.52 17.06 12.41
N GLU A 185 9.70 17.65 13.60
CA GLU A 185 11.08 17.91 14.00
C GLU A 185 11.72 16.53 14.17
N GLU A 186 12.61 16.25 13.22
CA GLU A 186 13.66 15.24 13.26
C GLU A 186 13.98 14.87 14.71
N MET A 187 13.90 13.58 15.07
CA MET A 187 14.63 13.09 16.24
C MET A 187 16.12 13.28 15.93
N ALA A 188 16.61 14.50 16.13
CA ALA A 188 18.01 14.83 15.98
C ALA A 188 18.77 13.87 16.89
N PRO A 189 19.76 13.12 16.37
CA PRO A 189 20.55 12.25 17.21
C PRO A 189 21.21 13.14 18.26
N THR A 190 20.87 12.91 19.53
CA THR A 190 21.53 13.54 20.68
C THR A 190 23.03 13.38 20.47
N THR A 191 23.70 14.47 20.10
CA THR A 191 25.15 14.49 19.94
C THR A 191 25.75 14.11 21.27
N MET A 192 26.35 12.91 21.34
CA MET A 192 27.21 12.56 22.46
C MET A 192 28.39 13.52 22.43
N ASP A 193 28.37 14.43 23.39
CA ASP A 193 29.47 15.31 23.75
C ASP A 193 30.66 14.42 24.21
N THR A 194 31.57 14.11 23.29
CA THR A 194 32.88 13.57 23.66
C THR A 194 33.76 14.72 24.10
N GLY A 195 33.58 15.13 25.36
CA GLY A 195 34.57 15.95 26.06
C GLY A 195 35.84 15.15 26.31
N ALA A 196 36.94 15.58 25.69
CA ALA A 196 38.32 15.34 26.10
C ALA A 196 39.20 16.50 25.63
#